data_AF-A0A958ZJE1-F1
#
_entry.id   AF-A0A958ZJE1-F1
#
_cell.length_a   1.000
_cell.length_b   1.000
_cell.length_c   1.000
_cell.angle_alpha   90.00
_cell.angle_beta   90.00
_cell.angle_gamma   90.00
#
_symmetry.space_group_name_H-M   'P 1'
#
loop_
_entity.id
_entity.type
_entity.pdbx_description
1 polymer ?
#
loop_
_entity_poly.entity_id
_entity_poly.type
_entity_poly.pdbx_seq_one_letter_code
_entity_poly.pdbx_strand_id
1 'polypeptide(L)'
;MNTKLQELSNKLYAEGIEKAQTDADSIIQKAKQDAKAILEEAASKKEAILIETQNEVNRFRKNVNSELRMASKQMLASLKQQINELVQEKVIEKPISEGLKNPENLLSLLQTVVSKMNQGSSGIEIKLSEVDHNNISEAIKAGKSSVLSEGITLSIDSSVQSGFKLQSNGSNYLISFTDEDFFRFFSHYMREQTVKFLEPSEND
;
A
#
# COMPACT_ATOMS: atom_id res chain seq x y z
N MET A 1 -84.24 -51.57 -54.01
CA MET A 1 -84.12 -50.81 -52.73
C MET A 1 -82.71 -50.83 -52.13
N ASN A 2 -81.72 -51.48 -52.75
CA ASN A 2 -80.35 -51.62 -52.22
C ASN A 2 -79.40 -50.44 -52.59
N THR A 3 -79.67 -49.76 -53.71
CA THR A 3 -78.79 -48.71 -54.28
C THR A 3 -78.74 -47.39 -53.48
N LYS A 4 -79.86 -46.92 -52.93
CA LYS A 4 -79.89 -45.67 -52.14
C LYS A 4 -79.12 -45.76 -50.81
N LEU A 5 -79.10 -46.93 -50.19
CA LEU A 5 -78.37 -47.15 -48.93
C LEU A 5 -76.85 -47.19 -49.16
N GLN A 6 -76.46 -47.73 -50.32
CA GLN A 6 -75.08 -47.82 -50.76
C GLN A 6 -74.52 -46.44 -51.17
N GLU A 7 -75.32 -45.62 -51.84
CA GLU A 7 -75.00 -44.21 -52.12
C GLU A 7 -74.85 -43.39 -50.83
N LEU A 8 -75.74 -43.55 -49.84
CA LEU A 8 -75.63 -42.86 -48.55
C LEU A 8 -74.38 -43.29 -47.78
N SER A 9 -74.04 -44.59 -47.79
CA SER A 9 -72.80 -45.09 -47.17
C SER A 9 -71.56 -44.54 -47.85
N ASN A 10 -71.54 -44.51 -49.19
CA ASN A 10 -70.42 -43.95 -49.94
C ASN A 10 -70.25 -42.45 -49.69
N LYS A 11 -71.36 -41.72 -49.58
CA LYS A 11 -71.35 -40.29 -49.27
C LYS A 11 -70.87 -40.01 -47.84
N LEU A 12 -71.36 -40.77 -46.86
CA LEU A 12 -70.90 -40.69 -45.47
C LEU A 12 -69.41 -41.05 -45.33
N TYR A 13 -68.95 -42.04 -46.09
CA TYR A 13 -67.54 -42.44 -46.12
C TYR A 13 -66.65 -41.36 -46.75
N ALA A 14 -67.10 -40.74 -47.84
CA ALA A 14 -66.40 -39.63 -48.48
C ALA A 14 -66.35 -38.39 -47.56
N GLU A 15 -67.46 -38.02 -46.92
CA GLU A 15 -67.51 -36.93 -45.93
C GLU A 15 -66.61 -37.22 -44.71
N GLY A 16 -66.54 -38.49 -44.28
CA GLY A 16 -65.63 -38.92 -43.22
C GLY A 16 -64.15 -38.81 -43.60
N ILE A 17 -63.78 -39.17 -44.84
CA ILE A 17 -62.42 -39.04 -45.37
C ILE A 17 -62.03 -37.58 -45.53
N GLU A 18 -62.91 -36.74 -46.08
CA GLU A 18 -62.66 -35.32 -46.30
C GLU A 18 -62.46 -34.58 -44.97
N LYS A 19 -63.28 -34.90 -43.96
CA LYS A 19 -63.13 -34.37 -42.61
C LYS A 19 -61.83 -34.83 -41.95
N ALA A 20 -61.47 -36.11 -42.09
CA ALA A 20 -60.21 -36.64 -41.57
C ALA A 20 -58.98 -36.01 -42.25
N GLN A 21 -59.04 -35.74 -43.56
CA GLN A 21 -57.98 -35.02 -44.27
C GLN A 21 -57.86 -33.58 -43.79
N THR A 22 -58.99 -32.89 -43.61
CA THR A 22 -59.00 -31.51 -43.08
C THR A 22 -58.40 -31.44 -41.68
N ASP A 23 -58.76 -32.38 -40.80
CA ASP A 23 -58.22 -32.47 -39.44
C ASP A 23 -56.72 -32.79 -39.45
N ALA A 24 -56.27 -33.70 -40.34
CA ALA A 24 -54.86 -34.02 -40.52
C ALA A 24 -54.05 -32.81 -41.01
N ASP A 25 -54.56 -32.09 -42.00
CA ASP A 25 -53.91 -30.88 -42.53
C ASP A 25 -53.82 -29.77 -41.47
N SER A 26 -54.87 -29.62 -40.65
CA SER A 26 -54.89 -28.69 -39.51
C SER A 26 -53.83 -29.05 -38.47
N ILE A 27 -53.70 -30.34 -38.11
CA ILE A 27 -52.67 -30.83 -37.19
C ILE A 27 -51.26 -30.56 -37.75
N ILE A 28 -51.03 -30.83 -39.03
CA ILE A 28 -49.74 -30.59 -39.69
C ILE A 28 -49.41 -29.10 -39.74
N GLN A 29 -50.38 -28.24 -40.04
CA GLN A 29 -50.18 -26.79 -40.00
C GLN A 29 -49.81 -26.30 -38.59
N LYS A 30 -50.53 -26.78 -37.57
CA LYS A 30 -50.25 -26.41 -36.18
C LYS A 30 -48.86 -26.88 -35.75
N ALA A 31 -48.50 -28.11 -36.06
CA ALA A 31 -47.16 -28.63 -35.78
C ALA A 31 -46.05 -27.83 -36.48
N LYS A 32 -46.29 -27.38 -37.73
CA LYS A 32 -45.35 -26.51 -38.45
C LYS A 32 -45.25 -25.12 -37.82
N GLN A 33 -46.36 -24.54 -37.36
CA GLN A 33 -46.35 -23.26 -36.64
C GLN A 33 -45.61 -23.38 -35.31
N ASP A 34 -45.89 -24.41 -34.51
CA ASP A 34 -45.22 -24.64 -33.23
C ASP A 34 -43.73 -24.86 -33.42
N ALA A 35 -43.33 -25.66 -34.42
CA ALA A 35 -41.92 -25.86 -34.77
C ALA A 35 -41.22 -24.54 -35.16
N LYS A 36 -41.91 -23.69 -35.94
CA LYS A 36 -41.38 -22.37 -36.30
C LYS A 36 -41.22 -21.47 -35.08
N ALA A 37 -42.21 -21.44 -34.19
CA ALA A 37 -42.17 -20.66 -32.96
C ALA A 37 -41.01 -21.09 -32.05
N ILE A 38 -40.79 -22.41 -31.90
CA ILE A 38 -39.65 -22.96 -31.14
C ILE A 38 -38.31 -22.51 -31.75
N LEU A 39 -38.17 -22.54 -33.08
CA LEU A 39 -36.95 -22.10 -33.75
C LEU A 39 -36.70 -20.60 -33.60
N GLU A 40 -37.75 -19.78 -33.71
CA GLU A 40 -37.67 -18.32 -33.50
C GLU A 40 -37.30 -17.99 -32.04
N GLU A 41 -37.90 -18.68 -31.07
CA GLU A 41 -37.58 -18.51 -29.65
C GLU A 41 -36.13 -18.94 -29.36
N ALA A 42 -35.70 -20.08 -29.91
CA ALA A 42 -34.32 -20.56 -29.76
C ALA A 42 -33.30 -19.59 -30.38
N ALA A 43 -33.61 -19.03 -31.55
CA ALA A 43 -32.76 -18.02 -32.20
C ALA A 43 -32.68 -16.73 -31.36
N SER A 44 -33.81 -16.27 -30.83
CA SER A 44 -33.87 -15.09 -29.95
C SER A 44 -33.07 -15.30 -28.66
N LYS A 45 -33.23 -16.45 -27.99
CA LYS A 45 -32.45 -16.81 -26.80
C LYS A 45 -30.95 -16.88 -27.09
N LYS A 46 -30.58 -17.48 -28.23
CA LYS A 46 -29.18 -17.52 -28.66
C LYS A 46 -28.60 -16.12 -28.82
N GLU A 47 -29.31 -15.23 -29.50
CA GLU A 47 -28.86 -13.85 -29.71
C GLU A 47 -28.73 -13.09 -28.38
N ALA A 48 -29.70 -13.24 -27.48
CA ALA A 48 -29.66 -12.65 -26.15
C ALA A 48 -28.42 -13.13 -25.35
N ILE A 49 -28.14 -14.43 -25.36
CA ILE A 49 -26.97 -15.02 -24.70
C ILE A 49 -25.67 -14.47 -25.30
N LEU A 50 -25.59 -14.33 -26.63
CA LEU A 50 -24.40 -13.78 -27.30
C LEU A 50 -24.15 -12.32 -26.90
N ILE A 51 -25.20 -11.50 -26.88
CA ILE A 51 -25.11 -10.09 -26.47
C ILE A 51 -24.70 -9.99 -25.00
N GLU A 52 -25.32 -10.77 -24.12
CA GLU A 52 -24.98 -10.80 -22.69
C GLU A 52 -23.53 -11.24 -22.48
N THR A 53 -23.11 -12.34 -23.09
CA THR A 53 -21.74 -12.85 -23.02
C THR A 53 -20.73 -11.80 -23.51
N GLN A 54 -21.02 -11.12 -24.61
CA GLN A 54 -20.14 -10.08 -25.14
C GLN A 54 -20.02 -8.89 -24.19
N ASN A 55 -21.12 -8.50 -23.53
CA ASN A 55 -21.13 -7.45 -22.52
C ASN A 55 -20.34 -7.86 -21.27
N GLU A 56 -20.50 -9.10 -20.80
CA GLU A 56 -19.75 -9.64 -19.67
C GLU A 56 -18.25 -9.71 -19.97
N VAL A 57 -17.85 -10.21 -21.14
CA VAL A 57 -16.45 -10.25 -21.57
C VAL A 57 -15.85 -8.84 -21.62
N ASN A 58 -16.61 -7.86 -22.12
CA ASN A 58 -16.15 -6.47 -22.16
C ASN A 58 -16.00 -5.87 -20.76
N ARG A 59 -16.94 -6.14 -19.84
CA ARG A 59 -16.85 -5.73 -18.43
C ARG A 59 -15.66 -6.40 -17.75
N PHE A 60 -15.51 -7.70 -17.92
CA PHE A 60 -14.41 -8.48 -17.36
C PHE A 60 -13.05 -7.94 -17.82
N ARG A 61 -12.86 -7.70 -19.12
CA ARG A 61 -11.63 -7.09 -19.66
C ARG A 61 -11.34 -5.72 -19.06
N LYS A 62 -12.36 -4.86 -18.91
CA LYS A 62 -12.20 -3.54 -18.27
C LYS A 62 -11.77 -3.68 -16.81
N ASN A 63 -12.40 -4.59 -16.08
CA ASN A 63 -12.07 -4.84 -14.67
C ASN A 63 -10.63 -5.34 -14.52
N VAL A 64 -10.25 -6.38 -15.28
CA VAL A 64 -8.88 -6.94 -15.25
C VAL A 64 -7.84 -5.88 -15.58
N ASN A 65 -8.07 -5.04 -16.60
CA ASN A 65 -7.14 -3.96 -16.94
C ASN A 65 -7.03 -2.91 -15.82
N SER A 66 -8.13 -2.58 -15.16
CA SER A 66 -8.14 -1.66 -14.03
C SER A 66 -7.39 -2.24 -12.82
N GLU A 67 -7.63 -3.51 -12.50
CA GLU A 67 -6.96 -4.23 -11.43
C GLU A 67 -5.45 -4.34 -11.67
N LEU A 68 -5.03 -4.70 -12.89
CA LEU A 68 -3.62 -4.75 -13.26
C LEU A 68 -2.95 -3.38 -13.12
N ARG A 69 -3.62 -2.31 -13.55
CA ARG A 69 -3.09 -0.94 -13.42
C ARG A 69 -2.97 -0.54 -11.94
N MET A 70 -3.95 -0.89 -11.12
CA MET A 70 -3.93 -0.62 -9.68
C MET A 70 -2.81 -1.41 -8.99
N ALA A 71 -2.69 -2.70 -9.26
CA ALA A 71 -1.62 -3.55 -8.74
C ALA A 71 -0.24 -3.02 -9.14
N SER A 72 -0.07 -2.58 -10.38
CA SER A 72 1.19 -1.97 -10.85
C SER A 72 1.54 -0.70 -10.07
N LYS A 73 0.55 0.18 -9.84
CA LYS A 73 0.75 1.39 -9.02
C LYS A 73 1.10 1.06 -7.58
N GLN A 74 0.42 0.08 -6.98
CA GLN A 74 0.69 -0.37 -5.62
C GLN A 74 2.09 -0.97 -5.49
N MET A 75 2.51 -1.80 -6.45
CA MET A 75 3.85 -2.37 -6.50
C MET A 75 4.91 -1.27 -6.62
N LEU A 76 4.72 -0.29 -7.49
CA LEU A 76 5.63 0.85 -7.62
C LEU A 76 5.72 1.66 -6.32
N ALA A 77 4.59 1.95 -5.69
CA ALA A 77 4.57 2.67 -4.41
C ALA A 77 5.29 1.89 -3.30
N SER A 78 5.05 0.58 -3.20
CA SER A 78 5.74 -0.30 -2.25
C SER A 78 7.25 -0.34 -2.50
N LEU A 79 7.68 -0.41 -3.76
CA LEU A 79 9.10 -0.40 -4.12
C LEU A 79 9.76 0.93 -3.72
N LYS A 80 9.11 2.07 -4.01
CA LYS A 80 9.62 3.39 -3.58
C LYS A 80 9.75 3.47 -2.07
N GLN A 81 8.77 2.95 -1.32
CA GLN A 81 8.82 2.91 0.14
C GLN A 81 9.98 2.05 0.65
N GLN A 82 10.19 0.86 0.08
CA GLN A 82 11.32 0.00 0.44
C GLN A 82 12.68 0.66 0.14
N ILE A 83 12.80 1.39 -0.98
CA ILE A 83 14.01 2.15 -1.27
C ILE A 83 14.22 3.27 -0.24
N ASN A 84 13.17 4.01 0.11
CA ASN A 84 13.23 5.04 1.15
C ASN A 84 13.71 4.47 2.50
N GLU A 85 13.22 3.30 2.88
CA GLU A 85 13.60 2.62 4.13
C GLU A 85 15.07 2.19 4.09
N LEU A 86 15.51 1.54 3.00
CA LEU A 86 16.90 1.12 2.82
C LEU A 86 17.89 2.30 2.84
N VAL A 87 17.51 3.42 2.23
CA VAL A 87 18.33 4.65 2.25
C VAL A 87 18.39 5.23 3.66
N GLN A 88 17.27 5.31 4.37
CA GLN A 88 17.25 5.80 5.76
C GLN A 88 18.12 4.93 6.67
N GLU A 89 18.01 3.60 6.58
CA GLU A 89 18.81 2.68 7.39
C GLU A 89 20.32 2.86 7.12
N LYS A 90 20.72 2.84 5.84
CA LYS A 90 22.14 2.83 5.45
C LYS A 90 22.82 4.19 5.55
N VAL A 91 22.11 5.27 5.23
CA VAL A 91 22.70 6.61 5.14
C VAL A 91 22.54 7.38 6.44
N ILE A 92 21.53 7.07 7.24
CA ILE A 92 21.16 7.86 8.41
C ILE A 92 21.37 7.04 9.68
N GLU A 93 20.60 5.97 9.88
CA GLU A 93 20.55 5.24 11.14
C GLU A 93 21.91 4.64 11.53
N LYS A 94 22.51 3.88 10.60
CA LYS A 94 23.78 3.20 10.87
C LYS A 94 24.94 4.19 11.14
N PRO A 95 25.21 5.20 10.29
CA PRO A 95 26.27 6.17 10.57
C PRO A 95 26.07 6.98 11.85
N ILE A 96 24.83 7.33 12.20
CA ILE A 96 24.52 8.04 13.45
C ILE A 96 24.84 7.15 14.65
N SER A 97 24.34 5.91 14.66
CA SER A 97 24.56 5.01 15.79
C SER A 97 26.04 4.66 15.95
N GLU A 98 26.76 4.41 14.85
CA GLU A 98 28.22 4.20 14.88
C GLU A 98 28.98 5.45 15.34
N GLY A 99 28.54 6.63 14.90
CA GLY A 99 29.12 7.92 15.26
C GLY A 99 28.98 8.25 16.74
N LEU A 100 27.79 8.05 17.31
CA LEU A 100 27.48 8.38 18.71
C LEU A 100 28.01 7.35 19.71
N LYS A 101 28.10 6.08 19.32
CA LYS A 101 28.77 5.03 20.12
C LYS A 101 30.29 5.19 20.22
N ASN A 102 30.90 5.98 19.34
CA ASN A 102 32.32 6.26 19.40
C ASN A 102 32.61 7.31 20.50
N PRO A 103 33.38 6.96 21.56
CA PRO A 103 33.63 7.86 22.67
C PRO A 103 34.33 9.17 22.30
N GLU A 104 35.18 9.18 21.26
CA GLU A 104 35.90 10.38 20.82
C GLU A 104 34.95 11.35 20.10
N ASN A 105 34.09 10.84 19.23
CA ASN A 105 33.07 11.63 18.56
C ASN A 105 32.06 12.20 19.56
N LEU A 106 31.61 11.38 20.51
CA LEU A 106 30.71 11.80 21.58
C LEU A 106 31.33 12.92 22.43
N LEU A 107 32.60 12.78 22.81
CA LEU A 107 33.35 13.80 23.54
C LEU A 107 33.47 15.11 22.73
N SER A 108 33.82 15.02 21.45
CA SER A 108 33.93 16.18 20.56
C SER A 108 32.58 16.90 20.39
N LEU A 109 31.49 16.13 20.28
CA LEU A 109 30.14 16.67 20.17
C LEU A 109 29.75 17.38 21.47
N LEU A 110 29.99 16.75 22.63
CA LEU A 110 29.75 17.34 23.95
C LEU A 110 30.51 18.66 24.13
N GLN A 111 31.81 18.70 23.80
CA GLN A 111 32.62 19.92 23.84
C GLN A 111 32.04 21.02 22.95
N THR A 112 31.64 20.67 21.74
CA THR A 112 31.06 21.63 20.79
C THR A 112 29.76 22.21 21.34
N VAL A 113 28.84 21.36 21.81
CA VAL A 113 27.55 21.80 22.34
C VAL A 113 27.72 22.66 23.59
N VAL A 114 28.53 22.20 24.55
CA VAL A 114 28.81 22.95 25.78
C VAL A 114 29.47 24.29 25.48
N SER A 115 30.45 24.35 24.57
CA SER A 115 31.12 25.60 24.20
C SER A 115 30.16 26.63 23.61
N LYS A 116 29.13 26.18 22.88
CA LYS A 116 28.09 27.07 22.32
C LYS A 116 27.04 27.47 23.36
N MET A 117 26.80 26.63 24.36
CA MET A 117 25.87 26.88 25.45
C MET A 117 26.45 27.75 26.57
N ASN A 118 27.78 27.83 26.72
CA ASN A 118 28.48 28.57 27.78
C ASN A 118 28.40 30.11 27.62
N GLN A 119 27.17 30.64 27.50
CA GLN A 119 26.84 32.07 27.49
C GLN A 119 26.38 32.60 28.87
N GLY A 120 26.61 31.86 29.95
CA GLY A 120 26.27 32.34 31.29
C GLY A 120 26.48 31.27 32.35
N SER A 121 26.96 31.68 33.51
CA SER A 121 27.50 30.92 34.65
C SER A 121 26.56 29.92 35.35
N SER A 122 25.54 29.39 34.68
CA SER A 122 24.62 28.39 35.22
C SER A 122 25.15 27.00 34.91
N GLY A 123 25.42 26.20 35.95
CA GLY A 123 25.93 24.84 35.78
C GLY A 123 25.05 23.98 34.87
N ILE A 124 25.66 23.07 34.12
CA ILE A 124 25.03 22.24 33.11
C ILE A 124 25.03 20.78 33.60
N GLU A 125 23.87 20.14 33.64
CA GLU A 125 23.74 18.71 33.88
C GLU A 125 23.69 17.94 32.54
N ILE A 126 24.54 16.94 32.39
CA ILE A 126 24.62 16.06 31.22
C ILE A 126 24.24 14.65 31.64
N LYS A 127 23.16 14.14 31.04
CA LYS A 127 22.60 12.81 31.25
C LYS A 127 23.06 11.87 30.14
N LEU A 128 23.74 10.79 30.53
CA LEU A 128 24.41 9.83 29.64
C LEU A 128 24.01 8.39 30.00
N SER A 129 24.29 7.46 29.09
CA SER A 129 24.28 6.02 29.42
C SER A 129 25.38 5.71 30.46
N GLU A 130 25.27 4.59 31.18
CA GLU A 130 26.29 4.18 32.16
C GLU A 130 27.67 3.98 31.50
N VAL A 131 27.68 3.40 30.30
CA VAL A 131 28.92 3.15 29.53
C VAL A 131 29.57 4.47 29.12
N ASP A 132 28.79 5.39 28.55
CA ASP A 132 29.30 6.67 28.07
C ASP A 132 29.71 7.58 29.23
N HIS A 133 28.97 7.54 30.34
CA HIS A 133 29.34 8.25 31.57
C HIS A 133 30.76 7.87 32.02
N ASN A 134 31.07 6.57 32.06
CA ASN A 134 32.39 6.09 32.48
C ASN A 134 33.48 6.50 31.48
N ASN A 135 33.25 6.29 30.18
CA ASN A 135 34.20 6.67 29.13
C ASN A 135 34.51 8.17 29.11
N ILE A 136 33.48 9.01 29.24
CA ILE A 136 33.62 10.47 29.24
C ILE A 136 34.24 10.96 30.55
N SER A 137 33.88 10.38 31.69
CA SER A 137 34.51 10.72 32.98
C SER A 137 36.02 10.44 32.98
N GLU A 138 36.43 9.30 32.43
CA GLU A 138 37.85 8.97 32.26
C GLU A 138 38.55 9.94 31.29
N ALA A 139 37.91 10.28 30.16
CA ALA A 139 38.47 11.23 29.21
C ALA A 139 38.66 12.64 29.82
N ILE A 140 37.73 13.09 30.65
CA ILE A 140 37.83 14.37 31.38
C ILE A 140 38.97 14.30 32.41
N LYS A 141 39.07 13.22 33.19
CA LYS A 141 40.17 13.01 34.16
C LYS A 141 41.54 12.97 33.48
N ALA A 142 41.61 12.43 32.27
CA ALA A 142 42.81 12.40 31.45
C ALA A 142 43.16 13.77 30.81
N GLY A 143 42.41 14.84 31.13
CA GLY A 143 42.66 16.19 30.65
C GLY A 143 42.29 16.43 29.19
N LYS A 144 41.55 15.52 28.54
CA LYS A 144 41.16 15.65 27.13
C LYS A 144 40.08 16.71 26.89
N SER A 145 39.59 17.37 27.94
CA SER A 145 38.45 18.29 27.84
C SER A 145 38.42 19.39 28.91
N SER A 146 39.26 20.41 28.76
CA SER A 146 39.30 21.58 29.64
C SER A 146 38.00 22.40 29.65
N VAL A 147 37.22 22.35 28.57
CA VAL A 147 35.91 23.04 28.48
C VAL A 147 34.85 22.35 29.34
N LEU A 148 35.02 21.06 29.64
CA LEU A 148 34.02 20.27 30.39
C LEU A 148 34.26 20.23 31.91
N SER A 149 35.37 20.79 32.40
CA SER A 149 35.72 20.75 33.83
C SER A 149 35.11 21.89 34.67
N GLU A 150 34.57 22.93 34.04
CA GLU A 150 33.99 24.09 34.74
C GLU A 150 32.46 24.06 34.68
N GLY A 151 31.82 23.79 35.82
CA GLY A 151 30.36 23.95 35.97
C GLY A 151 29.51 22.83 35.36
N ILE A 152 30.07 21.65 35.08
CA ILE A 152 29.33 20.51 34.51
C ILE A 152 29.16 19.38 35.52
N THR A 153 27.94 18.87 35.61
CA THR A 153 27.59 17.66 36.36
C THR A 153 27.23 16.55 35.39
N LEU A 154 27.90 15.40 35.49
CA LEU A 154 27.51 14.20 34.75
C LEU A 154 26.56 13.35 35.60
N SER A 155 25.47 12.87 35.02
CA SER A 155 24.54 11.93 35.65
C SER A 155 24.18 10.80 34.70
N ILE A 156 23.82 9.65 35.28
CA ILE A 156 23.43 8.46 34.54
C ILE A 156 21.91 8.50 34.34
N ASP A 157 21.47 8.31 33.11
CA ASP A 157 20.06 8.18 32.74
C ASP A 157 19.85 6.88 31.94
N SER A 158 19.20 5.90 32.57
CA SER A 158 18.90 4.59 31.95
C SER A 158 18.00 4.68 30.71
N SER A 159 17.32 5.81 30.48
CA SER A 159 16.53 6.03 29.27
C SER A 159 17.38 6.42 28.06
N VAL A 160 18.66 6.75 28.26
CA VAL A 160 19.61 7.10 27.19
C VAL A 160 20.42 5.86 26.82
N GLN A 161 20.20 5.35 25.61
CA GLN A 161 20.99 4.24 25.08
C GLN A 161 22.29 4.69 24.39
N SER A 162 22.22 5.81 23.65
CA SER A 162 23.35 6.39 22.92
C SER A 162 23.11 7.90 22.75
N GLY A 163 24.19 8.69 22.86
CA GLY A 163 24.14 10.15 22.89
C GLY A 163 23.96 10.72 24.30
N PHE A 164 23.40 11.92 24.42
CA PHE A 164 23.24 12.60 25.71
C PHE A 164 22.04 13.55 25.76
N LYS A 165 21.62 13.91 26.98
CA LYS A 165 20.67 15.00 27.22
C LYS A 165 21.30 16.06 28.11
N LEU A 166 20.94 17.31 27.86
CA LEU A 166 21.46 18.50 28.52
C LEU A 166 20.35 19.24 29.23
N GLN A 167 20.59 19.58 30.49
CA GLN A 167 19.70 20.37 31.31
C GLN A 167 20.50 21.48 31.99
N SER A 168 20.06 22.73 31.86
CA SER A 168 20.70 23.85 32.56
C SER A 168 20.10 24.02 33.96
N ASN A 169 20.95 24.20 34.98
CA ASN A 169 20.51 24.44 36.35
C ASN A 169 19.70 25.75 36.44
N GLY A 170 18.41 25.62 36.76
CA GLY A 170 17.48 26.75 36.87
C GLY A 170 16.63 26.99 35.61
N SER A 171 16.83 26.22 34.55
CA SER A 171 15.96 26.23 33.37
C SER A 171 15.05 25.00 33.34
N ASN A 172 13.84 25.18 32.81
CA ASN A 172 12.87 24.10 32.61
C ASN A 172 12.99 23.44 31.22
N TYR A 173 13.99 23.80 30.41
CA TYR A 173 14.23 23.17 29.11
C TYR A 173 15.26 22.03 29.20
N LEU A 174 14.98 20.96 28.47
CA LEU A 174 15.84 19.79 28.25
C LEU A 174 16.17 19.72 26.77
N ILE A 175 17.46 19.66 26.43
CA ILE A 175 17.92 19.51 25.05
C ILE A 175 18.46 18.09 24.90
N SER A 176 17.98 17.35 23.91
CA SER A 176 18.39 15.96 23.67
C SER A 176 19.19 15.82 22.37
N PHE A 177 20.26 15.04 22.45
CA PHE A 177 21.17 14.69 21.37
C PHE A 177 21.35 13.17 21.35
N THR A 178 20.23 12.45 21.20
CA THR A 178 20.20 10.97 21.15
C THR A 178 20.19 10.46 19.71
N ASP A 179 20.46 9.16 19.51
CA ASP A 179 20.34 8.49 18.20
C ASP A 179 18.98 8.81 17.54
N GLU A 180 17.90 8.80 18.31
CA GLU A 180 16.54 9.08 17.84
C GLU A 180 16.37 10.54 17.38
N ASP A 181 16.97 11.50 18.11
CA ASP A 181 16.88 12.92 17.75
C ASP A 181 17.60 13.22 16.45
N PHE A 182 18.82 12.69 16.30
CA PHE A 182 19.58 12.83 15.06
C PHE A 182 18.92 12.10 13.92
N PHE A 183 18.41 10.88 14.14
CA PHE A 183 17.66 10.15 13.13
C PHE A 183 16.47 10.96 12.66
N ARG A 184 15.64 11.48 13.58
CA ARG A 184 14.49 12.32 13.23
C ARG A 184 14.89 13.57 12.46
N PHE A 185 15.97 14.22 12.87
CA PHE A 185 16.49 15.42 12.21
C PHE A 185 16.93 15.12 10.78
N PHE A 186 17.84 14.17 10.58
CA PHE A 186 18.38 13.84 9.26
C PHE A 186 17.36 13.16 8.35
N SER A 187 16.46 12.32 8.88
CA SER A 187 15.37 11.69 8.13
C SER A 187 14.42 12.71 7.53
N HIS A 188 14.19 13.84 8.22
CA HIS A 188 13.40 14.94 7.64
C HIS A 188 14.05 15.51 6.37
N TYR A 189 15.35 15.82 6.41
CA TYR A 189 16.08 16.34 5.25
C TYR A 189 16.22 15.31 4.11
N MET A 190 16.48 14.06 4.46
CA MET A 190 16.69 13.01 3.47
C MET A 190 15.40 12.58 2.78
N ARG A 191 14.25 12.67 3.46
CA ARG A 191 12.94 12.39 2.83
C ARG A 191 12.72 13.29 1.63
N GLU A 192 12.99 14.60 1.73
CA GLU A 192 12.82 15.51 0.60
C GLU A 192 13.69 15.14 -0.60
N GLN A 193 14.94 14.76 -0.35
CA GLN A 193 15.87 14.39 -1.42
C GLN A 193 15.55 13.03 -2.03
N THR A 194 15.13 12.06 -1.22
CA THR A 194 14.81 10.72 -1.69
C THR A 194 13.53 10.72 -2.51
N VAL A 195 12.53 11.54 -2.13
CA VAL A 195 11.33 11.75 -2.96
C VAL A 195 11.71 12.36 -4.31
N LYS A 196 12.51 13.42 -4.34
CA LYS A 196 13.00 14.03 -5.60
C LYS A 196 13.76 13.06 -6.49
N PHE A 197 14.50 12.12 -5.91
CA PHE A 197 15.24 11.11 -6.66
C PHE A 197 14.34 9.98 -7.20
N LEU A 198 13.31 9.58 -6.44
CA LEU A 198 12.41 8.47 -6.79
C LEU A 198 11.20 8.89 -7.62
N GLU A 199 10.91 10.18 -7.70
CA GLU A 199 9.91 10.73 -8.58
C GLU A 199 10.60 11.22 -9.86
N PRO A 200 10.24 10.66 -11.04
CA PRO A 200 10.76 11.21 -12.29
C PRO A 200 10.34 12.67 -12.37
N SER A 201 11.28 13.55 -12.71
CA SER A 201 10.97 14.92 -13.09
C SER A 201 9.88 14.87 -14.16
N GLU A 202 8.75 15.53 -13.93
CA GLU A 202 7.65 15.63 -14.91
C GLU A 202 8.04 16.37 -16.21
N ASN A 203 9.33 16.62 -16.45
CA ASN A 203 9.89 17.20 -17.66
C ASN A 203 11.10 16.37 -18.10
N ASP A 204 10.88 15.40 -18.98
CA ASP A 204 11.73 15.04 -20.14
C ASP A 204 10.97 14.09 -21.07
#